data_AF-A0A5E4HGT8-F1
#
_entry.id   AF-A0A5E4HGT8-F1
#
_cell.length_a   1.000
_cell.length_b   1.000
_cell.length_c   1.000
_cell.angle_alpha   90.00
_cell.angle_beta   90.00
_cell.angle_gamma   90.00
#
_symmetry.space_group_name_H-M   'P 1'
#
loop_
_entity.id
_entity.type
_entity.pdbx_description
1 polymer ?
#
loop_
_entity_poly.entity_id
_entity_poly.type
_entity_poly.pdbx_seq_one_letter_code
_entity_poly.pdbx_strand_id
1 'polypeptide(L)'
;MLLYETGKKAGENWINRFSKEWKLNDHMFIEAAQNFYAELGWGKFDIKENNANELIIRVENSFIARGYGESDAAVCHFLRGYNAGLAEVLKRKYLEACETRCAAKGDDCCEFVMNRFE
;
A
#
# COMPACT_ATOMS: atom_id res chain seq x y z
N MET A 1 8.62 9.56 -9.20
CA MET A 1 7.35 10.09 -9.78
C MET A 1 6.56 10.78 -8.68
N LEU A 2 6.02 11.99 -8.88
CA LEU A 2 5.50 12.83 -7.79
C LEU A 2 4.52 12.11 -6.83
N LEU A 3 3.45 11.51 -7.35
CA LEU A 3 2.46 10.81 -6.52
C LEU A 3 3.05 9.63 -5.73
N TYR A 4 4.04 8.95 -6.29
CA TYR A 4 4.74 7.86 -5.61
C TYR A 4 5.56 8.38 -4.43
N GLU A 5 6.38 9.41 -4.64
CA GLU A 5 7.20 10.02 -3.57
C GLU A 5 6.32 10.60 -2.45
N THR A 6 5.21 11.26 -2.84
CA THR A 6 4.24 11.79 -1.88
C THR A 6 3.59 10.67 -1.09
N GLY A 7 3.17 9.59 -1.76
CA GLY A 7 2.62 8.40 -1.12
C GLY A 7 3.60 7.78 -0.12
N LYS A 8 4.86 7.59 -0.53
CA LYS A 8 5.91 6.97 0.31
C LYS A 8 6.15 7.76 1.60
N LYS A 9 6.34 9.07 1.48
CA LYS A 9 6.44 9.96 2.66
C LYS A 9 5.17 9.97 3.52
N ALA A 10 3.98 9.89 2.92
CA ALA A 10 2.73 9.81 3.67
C ALA A 10 2.64 8.50 4.47
N GLY A 11 2.97 7.36 3.84
CA GLY A 11 3.03 6.06 4.48
C GLY A 11 3.96 6.05 5.68
N GLU A 12 5.20 6.50 5.51
CA GLU A 12 6.17 6.59 6.61
C GLU A 12 5.66 7.47 7.77
N ASN A 13 5.18 8.67 7.47
CA ASN A 13 4.79 9.64 8.50
C ASN A 13 3.52 9.23 9.25
N TRP A 14 2.48 8.79 8.52
CA TRP A 14 1.20 8.42 9.12
C TRP A 14 1.31 7.14 9.94
N ILE A 15 2.06 6.15 9.45
CA ILE A 15 2.28 4.89 10.18
C ILE A 15 3.10 5.14 11.45
N ASN A 16 4.16 5.95 11.39
CA ASN A 16 4.93 6.34 12.59
C ASN A 16 4.10 7.16 13.59
N ARG A 17 3.16 7.98 13.11
CA ARG A 17 2.25 8.75 13.98
C ARG A 17 1.23 7.84 14.65
N PHE A 18 0.47 7.07 13.87
CA PHE A 18 -0.61 6.25 14.39
C PHE A 18 -0.09 5.11 15.27
N SER A 19 1.06 4.51 14.97
CA SER A 19 1.67 3.48 15.84
C SER A 19 1.94 4.01 17.25
N LYS A 20 2.36 5.27 17.38
CA LYS A 20 2.54 5.95 18.68
C LYS A 20 1.21 6.28 19.36
N GLU A 21 0.25 6.81 18.60
CA GLU A 21 -1.04 7.26 19.14
C GLU A 21 -1.92 6.07 19.58
N TRP A 22 -1.96 5.00 18.78
CA TRP A 22 -2.84 3.85 19.00
C TRP A 22 -2.25 2.80 19.93
N LYS A 23 -0.95 2.90 20.25
CA LYS A 23 -0.23 1.99 21.15
C LYS A 23 -0.36 0.50 20.76
N LEU A 24 -0.54 0.25 19.46
CA LEU A 24 -0.64 -1.09 18.89
C LEU A 24 0.75 -1.58 18.44
N ASN A 25 0.98 -2.88 18.55
CA ASN A 25 2.20 -3.53 18.07
C ASN A 25 2.04 -3.97 16.59
N ASP A 26 3.18 -4.10 15.92
CA ASP A 26 3.40 -4.47 14.51
C ASP A 26 2.14 -4.91 13.73
N HIS A 27 1.70 -6.16 13.85
CA HIS A 27 0.62 -6.70 13.03
C HIS A 27 -0.77 -6.13 13.36
N MET A 28 -1.08 -5.93 14.64
CA MET A 28 -2.38 -5.36 15.04
C MET A 28 -2.55 -3.93 14.55
N PHE A 29 -1.43 -3.18 14.52
CA PHE A 29 -1.42 -1.82 14.01
C PHE A 29 -1.72 -1.78 12.50
N ILE A 30 -1.12 -2.68 11.72
CA ILE A 30 -1.34 -2.78 10.28
C ILE A 30 -2.82 -3.04 9.98
N GLU A 31 -3.39 -4.05 10.62
CA GLU A 31 -4.78 -4.44 10.41
C GLU A 31 -5.75 -3.29 10.79
N ALA A 32 -5.49 -2.61 11.91
CA ALA A 32 -6.25 -1.43 12.32
C ALA A 32 -6.14 -0.29 11.30
N ALA A 33 -4.94 0.01 10.81
CA ALA A 33 -4.73 1.07 9.82
C ALA A 33 -5.46 0.74 8.51
N GLN A 34 -5.41 -0.52 8.07
CA GLN A 34 -6.10 -0.97 6.86
C GLN A 34 -7.62 -0.87 6.98
N ASN A 35 -8.17 -1.34 8.10
CA ASN A 35 -9.61 -1.24 8.36
C ASN A 35 -10.05 0.23 8.38
N PHE A 36 -9.25 1.09 9.02
CA PHE A 36 -9.48 2.53 9.02
C PHE A 36 -9.51 3.13 7.60
N TYR A 37 -8.52 2.83 6.75
CA TYR A 37 -8.54 3.34 5.37
C TYR A 37 -9.63 2.72 4.50
N ALA A 38 -10.01 1.47 4.76
CA ALA A 38 -11.14 0.84 4.10
C ALA A 38 -12.45 1.56 4.46
N GLU A 39 -12.65 1.92 5.73
CA GLU A 39 -13.79 2.74 6.19
C GLU A 39 -13.78 4.15 5.57
N LEU A 40 -12.60 4.72 5.32
CA LEU A 40 -12.44 5.97 4.57
C LEU A 40 -12.65 5.82 3.05
N GLY A 41 -13.00 4.62 2.57
CA GLY A 41 -13.36 4.37 1.18
C GLY A 41 -12.17 4.13 0.24
N TRP A 42 -10.96 3.90 0.77
CA TRP A 42 -9.77 3.70 -0.07
C TRP A 42 -9.79 2.37 -0.84
N GLY A 43 -10.55 1.40 -0.34
CA GLY A 43 -10.58 0.03 -0.84
C GLY A 43 -10.34 -0.95 0.30
N LYS A 44 -10.62 -2.23 0.06
CA LYS A 44 -10.40 -3.28 1.04
C LYS A 44 -9.00 -3.84 0.84
N PHE A 45 -8.18 -3.75 1.88
CA PHE A 45 -6.80 -4.21 1.84
C PHE A 45 -6.68 -5.67 2.33
N ASP A 46 -5.78 -6.43 1.70
CA ASP A 46 -5.33 -7.75 2.11
C ASP A 46 -3.80 -7.76 2.06
N ILE A 47 -3.13 -8.02 3.19
CA ILE A 47 -1.66 -8.10 3.26
C ILE A 47 -1.26 -9.54 3.49
N LYS A 48 -0.31 -9.98 2.66
CA LYS A 48 0.33 -11.28 2.78
C LYS A 48 1.83 -11.11 2.74
N GLU A 49 2.52 -11.96 3.48
CA GLU A 49 3.95 -12.14 3.33
C GLU A 49 4.18 -13.50 2.66
N ASN A 50 4.95 -13.52 1.57
CA ASN A 50 5.25 -14.78 0.89
C ASN A 50 6.44 -15.49 1.57
N ASN A 51 6.74 -16.71 1.11
CA ASN A 51 7.85 -17.51 1.63
C ASN A 51 9.24 -16.88 1.41
N ALA A 52 9.34 -15.88 0.51
CA ALA A 52 10.56 -15.10 0.27
C ALA A 52 10.66 -13.85 1.16
N ASN A 53 9.74 -13.69 2.12
CA ASN A 53 9.67 -12.53 3.03
C ASN A 53 9.39 -11.20 2.27
N GLU A 54 8.71 -11.29 1.13
CA GLU A 54 8.20 -10.15 0.37
C GLU A 54 6.76 -9.86 0.81
N LEU A 55 6.48 -8.57 1.03
CA LEU A 55 5.13 -8.11 1.37
C LEU A 55 4.35 -7.89 0.07
N ILE A 56 3.17 -8.52 0.00
CA ILE A 56 2.22 -8.38 -1.09
C ILE A 56 0.96 -7.74 -0.50
N ILE A 57 0.57 -6.61 -1.05
CA ILE A 57 -0.62 -5.87 -0.62
C ILE A 57 -1.60 -5.85 -1.78
N ARG A 58 -2.80 -6.39 -1.56
CA ARG A 58 -3.92 -6.30 -2.51
C ARG A 58 -4.93 -5.29 -2.01
N VAL A 59 -5.48 -4.51 -2.94
CA VAL A 59 -6.54 -3.53 -2.68
C VAL A 59 -7.67 -3.79 -3.65
N GLU A 60 -8.74 -4.40 -3.14
CA GLU A 60 -10.01 -4.51 -3.85
C GLU A 60 -10.70 -3.14 -3.84
N ASN A 61 -11.39 -2.80 -4.92
CA ASN A 61 -12.17 -1.56 -5.01
C ASN A 61 -11.35 -0.29 -4.72
N SER A 62 -10.08 -0.25 -5.18
CA SER A 62 -9.19 0.90 -5.05
C SER A 62 -9.86 2.21 -5.51
N PHE A 63 -9.88 3.22 -4.65
CA PHE A 63 -10.45 4.52 -5.00
C PHE A 63 -9.72 5.19 -6.16
N ILE A 64 -8.41 4.97 -6.29
CA ILE A 64 -7.61 5.54 -7.38
C ILE A 64 -7.96 4.86 -8.69
N ALA A 65 -7.97 3.52 -8.73
CA ALA A 65 -8.30 2.79 -9.96
C ALA A 65 -9.72 3.11 -10.43
N ARG A 66 -10.69 3.13 -9.52
CA ARG A 66 -12.08 3.50 -9.84
C ARG A 66 -12.20 4.95 -10.31
N GLY A 67 -11.50 5.87 -9.66
CA GLY A 67 -11.53 7.30 -10.01
C GLY A 67 -10.82 7.62 -11.32
N TYR A 68 -9.79 6.84 -11.68
CA TYR A 68 -9.06 7.00 -12.94
C TYR A 68 -9.85 6.42 -14.12
N GLY A 69 -10.51 5.26 -13.94
CA GLY A 69 -11.16 4.53 -15.02
C GLY A 69 -10.21 3.59 -15.76
N GLU A 70 -10.62 3.13 -16.94
CA GLU A 70 -9.83 2.19 -17.76
C GLU A 70 -8.49 2.81 -18.20
N SER A 71 -7.43 2.00 -18.19
CA SER A 71 -6.08 2.41 -18.57
C SER A 71 -5.26 1.22 -19.05
N ASP A 72 -4.38 1.46 -20.02
CA ASP A 72 -3.40 0.46 -20.49
C ASP A 72 -2.25 0.25 -19.47
N ALA A 73 -2.15 1.11 -18.45
CA ALA A 73 -1.07 1.11 -17.47
C ALA A 73 -1.60 1.04 -16.03
N ALA A 74 -0.73 0.67 -15.10
CA ALA A 74 -1.03 0.67 -13.68
C ALA A 74 -0.98 2.11 -13.14
N VAL A 75 -2.06 2.57 -12.51
CA VAL A 75 -2.28 4.00 -12.21
C VAL A 75 -2.25 4.36 -10.72
N CYS A 76 -2.20 3.39 -9.81
CA CYS A 76 -2.33 3.64 -8.37
C CYS A 76 -1.00 4.09 -7.74
N HIS A 77 -0.34 5.08 -8.34
CA HIS A 77 1.00 5.52 -7.96
C HIS A 77 1.08 6.01 -6.51
N PHE A 78 0.05 6.68 -6.01
CA PHE A 78 0.00 7.12 -4.63
C PHE A 78 -0.11 5.94 -3.66
N LEU A 79 -1.03 4.98 -3.90
CA LEU A 79 -1.14 3.77 -3.06
C LEU A 79 0.12 2.91 -3.15
N ARG A 80 0.74 2.84 -4.32
CA ARG A 80 2.03 2.17 -4.51
C ARG A 80 3.10 2.78 -3.61
N GLY A 81 3.24 4.11 -3.61
CA GLY A 81 4.15 4.82 -2.72
C GLY A 81 3.80 4.61 -1.25
N TYR A 82 2.54 4.80 -0.88
CA TYR A 82 2.04 4.63 0.48
C TYR A 82 2.37 3.25 1.06
N ASN A 83 2.15 2.19 0.27
CA ASN A 83 2.46 0.82 0.65
C ASN A 83 3.97 0.59 0.80
N ALA A 84 4.82 1.21 -0.03
CA ALA A 84 6.26 1.16 0.14
C ALA A 84 6.69 1.78 1.49
N GLY A 85 6.24 3.00 1.78
CA GLY A 85 6.57 3.68 3.04
C GLY A 85 6.07 2.94 4.29
N LEU A 86 4.87 2.36 4.22
CA LEU A 86 4.36 1.46 5.25
C LEU A 86 5.29 0.25 5.44
N ALA A 87 5.68 -0.41 4.35
CA ALA A 87 6.54 -1.60 4.41
C ALA A 87 7.93 -1.28 4.97
N GLU A 88 8.50 -0.11 4.65
CA GLU A 88 9.80 0.31 5.18
C GLU A 88 9.78 0.48 6.70
N VAL A 89 8.72 1.09 7.24
CA VAL A 89 8.56 1.24 8.70
C VAL A 89 8.45 -0.12 9.38
N LEU A 90 7.68 -1.05 8.81
CA LEU A 90 7.48 -2.38 9.38
C LEU A 90 8.73 -3.25 9.31
N LYS A 91 9.39 -3.29 8.15
CA LYS A 91 10.56 -4.16 7.91
C LYS A 91 11.87 -3.51 8.35
N ARG A 92 11.87 -2.22 8.69
CA ARG A 92 13.05 -1.41 9.03
C ARG A 92 14.14 -1.51 7.98
N LYS A 93 13.74 -1.50 6.71
CA LYS A 93 14.58 -1.65 5.53
C LYS A 93 14.05 -0.75 4.43
N TYR A 94 14.94 -0.25 3.58
CA TYR A 94 14.53 0.49 2.39
C TYR A 94 13.88 -0.47 1.38
N LEU A 95 12.69 -0.12 0.91
CA LEU A 95 11.85 -0.92 0.02
C LEU A 95 11.20 -0.03 -1.05
N GLU A 96 11.06 -0.59 -2.24
CA GLU A 96 10.24 -0.03 -3.32
C GLU A 96 8.99 -0.88 -3.54
N ALA A 97 7.98 -0.30 -4.16
CA ALA A 97 6.78 -1.01 -4.54
C ALA A 97 6.56 -1.02 -6.06
N CYS A 98 6.23 -2.19 -6.59
CA CYS A 98 5.73 -2.36 -7.95
C CYS A 98 4.23 -2.68 -7.90
N GLU A 99 3.43 -2.00 -8.74
CA GLU A 99 2.02 -2.36 -8.94
C GLU A 99 1.96 -3.40 -10.06
N THR A 100 1.84 -4.68 -9.70
CA THR A 100 1.89 -5.83 -10.62
C THR A 100 0.55 -6.06 -11.30
N ARG A 101 -0.55 -5.71 -10.62
CA ARG A 101 -1.93 -5.82 -11.10
C ARG A 101 -2.67 -4.52 -10.81
N CYS A 102 -3.59 -4.11 -11.67
CA CYS A 102 -4.36 -2.89 -11.49
C CYS A 102 -5.79 -3.05 -12.01
N ALA A 103 -6.77 -2.72 -11.19
CA ALA A 103 -8.18 -2.76 -11.62
C ALA A 103 -8.47 -1.83 -12.81
N ALA A 104 -7.71 -0.72 -12.96
CA ALA A 104 -7.81 0.15 -14.14
C ALA A 104 -7.38 -0.55 -15.45
N LYS A 105 -6.51 -1.57 -15.35
CA LYS A 105 -6.11 -2.42 -16.48
C LYS A 105 -7.05 -3.59 -16.75
N GLY A 106 -8.13 -3.72 -15.96
CA GLY A 106 -9.06 -4.85 -16.02
C GLY A 106 -8.71 -6.04 -15.12
N ASP A 107 -7.71 -5.92 -14.23
CA ASP A 107 -7.50 -6.93 -13.18
C ASP A 107 -8.63 -6.92 -12.13
N ASP A 108 -8.76 -8.00 -11.35
CA ASP A 108 -9.76 -8.09 -10.26
C ASP A 108 -9.48 -7.14 -9.07
N CYS A 109 -8.23 -6.72 -8.89
CA CYS A 109 -7.78 -5.85 -7.82
C CYS A 109 -6.49 -5.12 -8.22
N CYS A 110 -6.08 -4.17 -7.39
CA CYS A 110 -4.71 -3.63 -7.44
C CYS A 110 -3.80 -4.46 -6.55
N GLU A 111 -2.67 -4.93 -7.07
CA GLU A 111 -1.67 -5.70 -6.32
C GLU A 111 -0.34 -4.95 -6.31
N PHE A 112 0.25 -4.83 -5.13
CA PHE A 112 1.51 -4.16 -4.90
C PHE A 112 2.50 -5.14 -4.26
N VAL A 113 3.67 -5.31 -4.87
CA VAL A 113 4.74 -6.16 -4.34
C VAL A 113 5.87 -5.27 -3.85
N MET A 114 6.27 -5.46 -2.59
CA MET A 114 7.35 -4.72 -1.95
C MET A 114 8.68 -5.44 -2.12
N ASN A 115 9.61 -4.80 -2.81
CA ASN A 115 10.90 -5.37 -3.16
C ASN A 115 12.03 -4.56 -2.52
N ARG A 116 13.20 -5.18 -2.36
CA ARG A 116 14.40 -4.41 -2.01
C ARG A 116 14.78 -3.50 -3.17
N PHE A 117 15.22 -2.29 -2.84
CA PHE A 117 15.96 -1.47 -3.78
C PHE A 117 17.37 -2.05 -3.89
N GLU A 118 17.80 -2.35 -5.11
CA GLU A 118 19.21 -2.62 -5.41
C GLU A 118 19.97 -1.30 -5.57
#